data_AF-A0A850Z520-F1
#
_entry.id   AF-A0A850Z520-F1
#
_cell.length_a   1.000
_cell.length_b   1.000
_cell.length_c   1.000
_cell.angle_alpha   90.00
_cell.angle_beta   90.00
_cell.angle_gamma   90.00
#
_symmetry.space_group_name_H-M   'P 1'
#
loop_
_entity.id
_entity.type
_entity.pdbx_description
1 polymer ?
#
loop_
_entity_poly.entity_id
_entity_poly.type
_entity_poly.pdbx_seq_one_letter_code
_entity_poly.pdbx_strand_id
1 'polypeptide(L)'
;MDKWSLMTITVLLALTVRWAVSLGSYSGAGKPPMYGDYEAQRHWQEITYNLPIRQWYFNTSDNNLLYWGLDYPPLTAYHSFVCAYIAKLINPDWVALHTSRGYESQPHKLFMRTTVFVADLLVYIPAVILYCFSLKETSAKKKASTCALCILLYPGLILIDHGHFQYPLSLGLALWAVLCLSHDWDLLGSVAFCLALNYKQMELYHSLPFFCYLLGKCFKKGLKGKGLVLLAKLAGTVLVSFAACWLPFGTDVEQIMQVLRRLFPIDRGL
;
A
#
# COMPACT_ATOMS: atom_id res chain seq x y z
N MET A 1 -17.54 -29.88 6.09
CA MET A 1 -18.21 -28.57 6.12
C MET A 1 -17.76 -27.73 7.31
N ASP A 2 -17.60 -28.29 8.52
CA ASP A 2 -17.16 -27.61 9.76
C ASP A 2 -15.77 -26.93 9.78
N LYS A 3 -15.02 -26.98 8.69
CA LYS A 3 -13.59 -26.60 8.64
C LYS A 3 -13.34 -25.33 7.83
N TRP A 4 -14.13 -25.11 6.78
CA TRP A 4 -14.21 -23.80 6.10
C TRP A 4 -14.97 -22.79 6.97
N SER A 5 -15.94 -23.27 7.77
CA SER A 5 -16.67 -22.42 8.70
C SER A 5 -15.75 -21.68 9.68
N LEU A 6 -14.71 -22.31 10.23
CA LEU A 6 -13.79 -21.64 11.15
C LEU A 6 -13.02 -20.49 10.49
N MET A 7 -12.44 -20.69 9.30
CA MET A 7 -11.75 -19.61 8.58
C MET A 7 -12.73 -18.50 8.18
N THR A 8 -13.93 -18.86 7.72
CA THR A 8 -14.98 -17.88 7.41
C THR A 8 -15.37 -17.09 8.65
N ILE A 9 -15.57 -17.72 9.81
CA ILE A 9 -15.86 -17.04 11.08
C ILE A 9 -14.69 -16.12 11.46
N THR A 10 -13.44 -16.57 11.34
CA THR A 10 -12.26 -15.74 11.60
C THR A 10 -12.24 -14.49 10.73
N VAL A 11 -12.49 -14.62 9.42
CA VAL A 11 -12.54 -13.49 8.49
C VAL A 11 -13.70 -12.55 8.82
N LEU A 12 -14.91 -13.09 9.04
CA LEU A 12 -16.08 -12.27 9.39
C LEU A 12 -15.87 -11.51 10.71
N LEU A 13 -15.28 -12.14 11.71
CA LEU A 13 -14.93 -11.48 12.97
C LEU A 13 -13.90 -10.37 12.72
N ALA A 14 -12.84 -10.66 11.97
CA ALA A 14 -11.80 -9.69 11.63
C ALA A 14 -12.34 -8.47 10.87
N LEU A 15 -13.25 -8.69 9.92
CA LEU A 15 -13.94 -7.62 9.18
C LEU A 15 -14.88 -6.82 10.09
N THR A 16 -15.63 -7.49 10.96
CA THR A 16 -16.54 -6.84 11.90
C THR A 16 -15.78 -5.93 12.87
N VAL A 17 -14.66 -6.39 13.41
CA VAL A 17 -13.82 -5.59 14.33
C VAL A 17 -13.24 -4.37 13.62
N ARG A 18 -12.74 -4.51 12.39
CA ARG A 18 -12.25 -3.39 11.57
C ARG A 18 -13.35 -2.35 11.33
N TRP A 19 -14.52 -2.81 10.91
CA TRP A 19 -15.66 -1.93 10.68
C TRP A 19 -16.09 -1.21 11.95
N ALA A 20 -16.15 -1.91 13.09
CA ALA A 20 -16.48 -1.31 14.39
C ALA A 20 -15.47 -0.22 14.80
N VAL A 21 -14.16 -0.46 14.62
CA VAL A 21 -13.11 0.56 14.88
C VAL A 21 -13.29 1.77 13.95
N SER A 22 -13.67 1.56 12.69
CA SER A 22 -13.85 2.63 11.70
C SER A 22 -14.96 3.64 12.04
N LEU A 23 -15.90 3.25 12.92
CA LEU A 23 -16.97 4.12 13.43
C LEU A 23 -16.42 5.25 14.32
N GLY A 24 -15.27 5.03 14.96
CA GLY A 24 -14.58 6.00 15.80
C GLY A 24 -14.06 7.22 15.05
N SER A 25 -13.46 8.16 15.78
CA SER A 25 -12.79 9.33 15.19
C SER A 25 -11.56 8.92 14.35
N TYR A 26 -11.03 9.85 13.55
CA TYR A 26 -9.84 9.67 12.71
C TYR A 26 -8.74 10.68 13.08
N SER A 27 -7.54 10.47 12.55
CA SER A 27 -6.41 11.39 12.74
C SER A 27 -6.75 12.79 12.22
N GLY A 28 -6.79 13.77 13.14
CA GLY A 28 -7.01 15.17 12.81
C GLY A 28 -8.45 15.68 12.74
N ALA A 29 -9.44 14.87 13.12
CA ALA A 29 -10.86 15.29 13.10
C ALA A 29 -11.10 16.58 13.90
N GLY A 30 -11.74 17.58 13.28
CA GLY A 30 -12.04 18.87 13.89
C GLY A 30 -10.81 19.68 14.34
N LYS A 31 -9.65 19.47 13.71
CA LYS A 31 -8.38 20.15 14.06
C LYS A 31 -7.83 21.01 12.90
N PRO A 32 -8.50 22.11 12.51
CA PRO A 32 -7.96 23.05 11.53
C PRO A 32 -6.65 23.71 12.05
N PRO A 33 -5.79 24.25 11.16
CA PRO A 33 -5.97 24.31 9.71
C PRO A 33 -5.46 23.06 8.97
N MET A 34 -4.59 22.27 9.59
CA MET A 34 -3.88 21.17 8.94
C MET A 34 -4.55 19.81 9.10
N TYR A 35 -5.41 19.59 10.11
CA TYR A 35 -6.01 18.26 10.36
C TYR A 35 -4.93 17.17 10.55
N GLY A 36 -5.09 15.99 9.95
CA GLY A 36 -4.21 14.83 10.15
C GLY A 36 -4.20 13.92 8.92
N ASP A 37 -3.78 12.67 9.10
CA ASP A 37 -3.56 11.74 7.97
C ASP A 37 -4.80 11.49 7.11
N TYR A 38 -6.00 11.57 7.69
CA TYR A 38 -7.24 11.49 6.92
C TYR A 38 -7.32 12.59 5.85
N GLU A 39 -6.98 13.82 6.23
CA GLU A 39 -6.96 14.97 5.32
C GLU A 39 -5.81 14.87 4.31
N ALA A 40 -4.67 14.31 4.71
CA ALA A 40 -3.57 14.04 3.78
C ALA A 40 -4.02 13.14 2.62
N GLN A 41 -4.67 12.01 2.95
CA GLN A 41 -5.17 11.07 1.94
C GLN A 41 -6.28 11.68 1.07
N ARG A 42 -7.17 12.48 1.65
CA ARG A 42 -8.20 13.20 0.89
C ARG A 42 -7.56 14.22 -0.07
N HIS A 43 -6.59 14.99 0.42
CA HIS A 43 -5.91 15.98 -0.41
C HIS A 43 -5.14 15.34 -1.56
N TRP A 44 -4.54 14.16 -1.36
CA TRP A 44 -3.92 13.42 -2.47
C TRP A 44 -4.95 12.99 -3.53
N GLN A 45 -6.18 12.65 -3.14
CA GLN A 45 -7.27 12.37 -4.09
C GLN A 45 -7.66 13.63 -4.89
N GLU A 46 -7.81 14.77 -4.22
CA GLU A 46 -8.07 16.07 -4.86
C GLU A 46 -6.97 16.41 -5.89
N ILE A 47 -5.70 16.35 -5.49
CA ILE A 47 -4.57 16.72 -6.35
C ILE A 47 -4.43 15.78 -7.54
N THR A 48 -4.52 14.46 -7.30
CA THR A 48 -4.33 13.48 -8.37
C THR A 48 -5.45 13.54 -9.42
N TYR A 49 -6.68 13.83 -9.00
CA TYR A 49 -7.81 13.96 -9.93
C TYR A 49 -7.76 15.25 -10.77
N ASN A 50 -7.46 16.39 -10.15
CA ASN A 50 -7.62 17.69 -10.81
C ASN A 50 -6.36 18.18 -11.53
N LEU A 51 -5.17 17.75 -11.12
CA LEU A 51 -3.92 18.28 -11.66
C LEU A 51 -3.23 17.32 -12.64
N PRO A 52 -2.52 17.82 -13.67
CA PRO A 52 -1.65 17.00 -14.50
C PRO A 52 -0.60 16.26 -13.65
N ILE A 53 -0.24 15.03 -14.05
CA ILE A 53 0.71 14.17 -13.32
C ILE A 53 2.03 14.88 -12.98
N ARG A 54 2.52 15.74 -13.89
CA ARG A 54 3.74 16.53 -13.70
C ARG A 54 3.68 17.45 -12.47
N GLN A 55 2.49 17.86 -12.04
CA GLN A 55 2.30 18.79 -10.92
C GLN A 55 2.09 18.09 -9.57
N TRP A 56 1.89 16.77 -9.52
CA TRP A 56 1.51 16.06 -8.28
C TRP A 56 2.54 16.21 -7.16
N TYR A 57 3.83 16.28 -7.50
CA TYR A 57 4.95 16.38 -6.55
C TYR A 57 5.63 17.75 -6.54
N PHE A 58 5.05 18.75 -7.22
CA PHE A 58 5.64 20.09 -7.38
C PHE A 58 4.79 21.14 -6.67
N ASN A 59 5.47 22.17 -6.16
CA ASN A 59 4.78 23.34 -5.66
C ASN A 59 4.34 24.19 -6.86
N THR A 60 3.04 24.49 -6.94
CA THR A 60 2.44 25.26 -8.05
C THR A 60 1.44 26.27 -7.48
N SER A 61 0.77 27.04 -8.34
CA SER A 61 -0.38 27.87 -7.95
C SER A 61 -1.49 27.03 -7.30
N ASP A 62 -1.63 25.78 -7.73
CA ASP A 62 -2.75 24.91 -7.37
C ASP A 62 -2.38 23.79 -6.39
N ASN A 63 -1.09 23.49 -6.24
CA ASN A 63 -0.57 22.48 -5.33
C ASN A 63 0.43 23.09 -4.33
N ASN A 64 0.04 23.16 -3.06
CA ASN A 64 0.92 23.62 -1.99
C ASN A 64 1.53 22.41 -1.26
N LEU A 65 2.81 22.14 -1.48
CA LEU A 65 3.48 20.98 -0.88
C LEU A 65 3.65 21.05 0.64
N LEU A 66 3.40 22.21 1.25
CA LEU A 66 3.36 22.39 2.71
C LEU A 66 2.00 21.99 3.30
N TYR A 67 0.95 21.91 2.49
CA TYR A 67 -0.37 21.41 2.88
C TYR A 67 -0.51 19.97 2.40
N TRP A 68 0.01 19.01 3.17
CA TRP A 68 -0.06 17.57 2.85
C TRP A 68 0.38 17.22 1.42
N GLY A 69 1.54 17.74 0.99
CA GLY A 69 2.12 17.35 -0.29
C GLY A 69 2.33 15.84 -0.40
N LEU A 70 2.31 15.32 -1.63
CA LEU A 70 2.40 13.89 -1.87
C LEU A 70 3.84 13.39 -1.58
N ASP A 71 3.96 12.55 -0.56
CA ASP A 71 5.25 12.10 0.00
C ASP A 71 5.50 10.59 -0.21
N TYR A 72 4.58 9.91 -0.88
CA TYR A 72 4.64 8.48 -1.17
C TYR A 72 4.97 8.21 -2.65
N PRO A 73 5.54 7.04 -2.99
CA PRO A 73 5.89 6.71 -4.36
C PRO A 73 4.68 6.60 -5.32
N PRO A 74 4.93 6.54 -6.64
CA PRO A 74 3.90 6.66 -7.68
C PRO A 74 2.67 5.75 -7.53
N LEU A 75 2.83 4.52 -7.00
CA LEU A 75 1.70 3.60 -6.89
C LEU A 75 0.65 4.10 -5.89
N THR A 76 1.05 4.80 -4.83
CA THR A 76 0.10 5.47 -3.94
C THR A 76 -0.65 6.58 -4.68
N ALA A 77 0.04 7.40 -5.48
CA ALA A 77 -0.60 8.47 -6.22
C ALA A 77 -1.64 7.93 -7.22
N TYR A 78 -1.37 6.82 -7.91
CA TYR A 78 -2.36 6.15 -8.76
C TYR A 78 -3.51 5.54 -7.97
N HIS A 79 -3.26 5.00 -6.78
CA HIS A 79 -4.33 4.51 -5.92
C HIS A 79 -5.24 5.67 -5.45
N SER A 80 -4.66 6.78 -5.01
CA SER A 80 -5.40 8.01 -4.70
C SER A 80 -6.19 8.50 -5.91
N PHE A 81 -5.62 8.48 -7.12
CA PHE A 81 -6.32 8.83 -8.35
C PHE A 81 -7.57 7.96 -8.56
N VAL A 82 -7.45 6.63 -8.47
CA VAL A 82 -8.59 5.71 -8.61
C VAL A 82 -9.67 6.00 -7.58
N CYS A 83 -9.29 6.17 -6.30
CA CYS A 83 -10.22 6.54 -5.25
C CYS A 83 -10.90 7.89 -5.54
N ALA A 84 -10.16 8.88 -6.05
CA ALA A 84 -10.69 10.19 -6.38
C ALA A 84 -11.72 10.15 -7.52
N TYR A 85 -11.52 9.31 -8.54
CA TYR A 85 -12.52 9.10 -9.59
C TYR A 85 -13.83 8.56 -9.00
N ILE A 86 -13.76 7.59 -8.10
CA ILE A 86 -14.94 7.04 -7.44
C ILE A 86 -15.59 8.10 -6.54
N ALA A 87 -14.79 8.86 -5.78
CA ALA A 87 -15.26 9.96 -4.95
C ALA A 87 -16.05 11.00 -5.78
N LYS A 88 -15.49 11.41 -6.92
CA LYS A 88 -16.11 12.37 -7.85
C LYS A 88 -17.47 11.91 -8.35
N LEU A 89 -17.63 10.61 -8.63
CA LEU A 89 -18.89 10.03 -9.10
C LEU A 89 -19.98 10.05 -8.01
N ILE A 90 -19.59 9.96 -6.73
CA ILE A 90 -20.52 9.95 -5.60
C ILE A 90 -20.86 11.38 -5.18
N ASN A 91 -19.83 12.20 -4.90
CA ASN A 91 -20.00 13.60 -4.56
C ASN A 91 -18.77 14.41 -5.02
N PRO A 92 -18.95 15.34 -5.99
CA PRO A 92 -17.85 16.11 -6.53
C PRO A 92 -17.18 17.06 -5.53
N ASP A 93 -17.86 17.45 -4.46
CA ASP A 93 -17.35 18.40 -3.47
C ASP A 93 -16.23 17.81 -2.61
N TRP A 94 -16.11 16.48 -2.53
CA TRP A 94 -15.08 15.80 -1.73
C TRP A 94 -13.67 15.98 -2.30
N VAL A 95 -13.58 16.19 -3.61
CA VAL A 95 -12.33 16.32 -4.37
C VAL A 95 -12.30 17.62 -5.17
N ALA A 96 -13.13 18.61 -4.83
CA ALA A 96 -13.15 19.89 -5.52
C ALA A 96 -11.89 20.70 -5.22
N LEU A 97 -11.15 21.08 -6.26
CA LEU A 97 -9.91 21.82 -6.11
C LEU A 97 -10.14 23.14 -5.35
N HIS A 98 -9.29 23.44 -4.37
CA HIS A 98 -9.32 24.64 -3.50
C HIS A 98 -10.43 24.71 -2.46
N THR A 99 -11.61 24.15 -2.74
CA THR A 99 -12.78 24.24 -1.84
C THR A 99 -12.95 23.04 -0.93
N SER A 100 -12.36 21.88 -1.28
CA SER A 100 -12.48 20.64 -0.50
C SER A 100 -11.45 20.47 0.61
N ARG A 101 -10.54 21.43 0.80
CA ARG A 101 -9.53 21.40 1.88
C ARG A 101 -10.20 21.43 3.25
N GLY A 102 -9.87 20.45 4.09
CA GLY A 102 -10.48 20.27 5.40
C GLY A 102 -11.95 19.83 5.36
N TYR A 103 -12.39 19.18 4.28
CA TYR A 103 -13.79 18.77 4.13
C TYR A 103 -14.18 17.64 5.11
N GLU A 104 -15.10 17.95 6.02
CA GLU A 104 -15.62 17.00 7.01
C GLU A 104 -17.12 16.78 6.81
N SER A 105 -17.51 15.53 6.57
CA SER A 105 -18.91 15.10 6.59
C SER A 105 -19.00 13.60 6.88
N GLN A 106 -20.14 13.15 7.42
CA GLN A 106 -20.34 11.72 7.66
C GLN A 106 -20.34 10.87 6.38
N PRO A 107 -20.98 11.29 5.27
CA PRO A 107 -20.89 10.55 4.00
C PRO A 107 -19.45 10.42 3.48
N HIS A 108 -18.66 11.49 3.57
CA HIS A 108 -17.26 11.46 3.15
C HIS A 108 -16.43 10.51 4.03
N LYS A 109 -16.63 10.56 5.36
CA LYS A 109 -16.00 9.61 6.31
C LYS A 109 -16.33 8.17 5.95
N LEU A 110 -17.59 7.87 5.67
CA LEU A 110 -18.02 6.52 5.28
C LEU A 110 -17.33 6.07 3.99
N PHE A 111 -17.28 6.92 2.96
CA PHE A 111 -16.58 6.63 1.72
C PHE A 111 -15.11 6.31 1.97
N MET A 112 -14.40 7.18 2.67
CA MET A 112 -12.98 7.02 2.99
C MET A 112 -12.71 5.76 3.83
N ARG A 113 -13.53 5.44 4.83
CA ARG A 113 -13.38 4.18 5.59
C ARG A 113 -13.62 2.96 4.70
N THR A 114 -14.53 3.06 3.74
CA THR A 114 -14.82 1.98 2.78
C THR A 114 -13.64 1.72 1.85
N THR A 115 -12.91 2.75 1.38
CA THR A 115 -11.75 2.53 0.51
C THR A 115 -10.63 1.75 1.23
N VAL A 116 -10.34 2.08 2.49
CA VAL A 116 -9.40 1.32 3.32
C VAL A 116 -9.86 -0.11 3.53
N PHE A 117 -11.15 -0.31 3.83
CA PHE A 117 -11.74 -1.62 4.03
C PHE A 117 -11.68 -2.50 2.78
N VAL A 118 -11.98 -1.95 1.60
CA VAL A 118 -11.88 -2.64 0.32
C VAL A 118 -10.44 -3.00 0.00
N ALA A 119 -9.50 -2.07 0.20
CA ALA A 119 -8.07 -2.35 0.01
C ALA A 119 -7.56 -3.51 0.89
N ASP A 120 -7.96 -3.53 2.16
CA ASP A 120 -7.63 -4.60 3.10
C ASP A 120 -8.23 -5.95 2.65
N LEU A 121 -9.51 -5.95 2.28
CA LEU A 121 -10.24 -7.13 1.81
C LEU A 121 -9.67 -7.73 0.52
N LEU A 122 -9.19 -6.89 -0.41
CA LEU A 122 -8.70 -7.34 -1.70
C LEU A 122 -7.22 -7.76 -1.67
N VAL A 123 -6.40 -7.12 -0.85
CA VAL A 123 -4.94 -7.30 -0.90
C VAL A 123 -4.42 -8.04 0.33
N TYR A 124 -4.67 -7.54 1.53
CA TYR A 124 -4.02 -8.02 2.75
C TYR A 124 -4.67 -9.30 3.29
N ILE A 125 -6.00 -9.33 3.42
CA ILE A 125 -6.73 -10.49 3.98
C ILE A 125 -6.47 -11.77 3.16
N PRO A 126 -6.55 -11.77 1.82
CA PRO A 126 -6.25 -12.96 1.02
C PRO A 126 -4.80 -13.42 1.17
N ALA A 127 -3.85 -12.48 1.25
CA ALA A 127 -2.43 -12.80 1.48
C ALA A 127 -2.22 -13.52 2.82
N VAL A 128 -2.85 -13.05 3.90
CA VAL A 128 -2.77 -13.68 5.23
C VAL A 128 -3.37 -15.08 5.22
N ILE A 129 -4.55 -15.26 4.63
CA ILE A 129 -5.23 -16.56 4.57
C ILE A 129 -4.34 -17.58 3.83
N LEU A 130 -3.84 -17.22 2.64
CA LEU A 130 -3.00 -18.11 1.84
C LEU A 130 -1.67 -18.38 2.52
N TYR A 131 -1.06 -17.37 3.14
CA TYR A 131 0.16 -17.53 3.93
C TYR A 131 -0.04 -18.56 5.06
N CYS A 132 -1.10 -18.42 5.86
CA CYS A 132 -1.42 -19.35 6.94
C CYS A 132 -1.66 -20.79 6.47
N PHE A 133 -2.23 -20.98 5.27
CA PHE A 133 -2.39 -22.31 4.67
C PHE A 133 -1.10 -22.87 4.06
N SER A 134 -0.15 -22.02 3.68
CA SER A 134 1.15 -22.43 3.11
C SER A 134 2.15 -22.93 4.15
N LEU A 135 1.94 -22.64 5.45
CA LEU A 135 2.80 -23.08 6.55
C LEU A 135 2.77 -24.62 6.67
N LYS A 136 3.86 -25.27 6.25
CA LYS A 136 4.04 -26.73 6.18
C LYS A 136 4.26 -27.39 7.56
N GLU A 137 3.35 -27.19 8.51
CA GLU A 137 3.35 -27.95 9.78
C GLU A 137 2.17 -28.93 9.91
N THR A 138 2.50 -30.09 10.47
CA THR A 138 1.81 -31.40 10.46
C THR A 138 0.46 -31.46 11.21
N SER A 139 -0.14 -30.32 11.58
CA SER A 139 -1.50 -30.23 12.16
C SER A 139 -2.26 -29.08 11.49
N ALA A 140 -2.59 -29.31 10.22
CA ALA A 140 -2.46 -28.27 9.19
C ALA A 140 -3.57 -27.20 9.11
N LYS A 141 -4.76 -27.38 9.69
CA LYS A 141 -5.92 -26.50 9.38
C LYS A 141 -6.49 -25.71 10.56
N LYS A 142 -6.54 -26.32 11.75
CA LYS A 142 -6.92 -25.60 12.98
C LYS A 142 -5.85 -24.58 13.36
N LYS A 143 -4.57 -24.97 13.25
CA LYS A 143 -3.42 -24.05 13.41
C LYS A 143 -3.46 -22.89 12.41
N ALA A 144 -3.79 -23.15 11.14
CA ALA A 144 -3.90 -22.10 10.13
C ALA A 144 -4.99 -21.07 10.46
N SER A 145 -6.17 -21.53 10.91
CA SER A 145 -7.27 -20.63 11.31
C SER A 145 -6.92 -19.82 12.57
N THR A 146 -6.25 -20.43 13.55
CA THR A 146 -5.75 -19.71 14.74
C THR A 146 -4.66 -18.70 14.39
N CYS A 147 -3.72 -19.05 13.51
CA CYS A 147 -2.68 -18.15 13.02
C CYS A 147 -3.28 -16.96 12.27
N ALA A 148 -4.22 -17.22 11.35
CA ALA A 148 -4.95 -16.19 10.65
C ALA A 148 -5.73 -15.29 11.62
N LEU A 149 -6.36 -15.86 12.64
CA LEU A 149 -7.04 -15.10 13.68
C LEU A 149 -6.09 -14.16 14.41
N CYS A 150 -4.92 -14.64 14.84
CA CYS A 150 -3.92 -13.81 15.52
C CYS A 150 -3.40 -12.67 14.64
N ILE A 151 -3.11 -12.95 13.36
CA ILE A 151 -2.60 -11.94 12.43
C ILE A 151 -3.71 -10.92 12.09
N LEU A 152 -4.89 -11.41 11.70
CA LEU A 152 -5.99 -10.55 11.29
C LEU A 152 -6.57 -9.73 12.43
N LEU A 153 -6.51 -10.20 13.68
CA LEU A 153 -6.95 -9.44 14.86
C LEU A 153 -5.81 -8.70 15.57
N TYR A 154 -4.64 -8.55 14.94
CA TYR A 154 -3.56 -7.78 15.54
C TYR A 154 -4.00 -6.31 15.72
N PRO A 155 -4.10 -5.81 16.97
CA PRO A 155 -4.74 -4.53 17.26
C PRO A 155 -3.96 -3.35 16.70
N GLY A 156 -2.63 -3.45 16.60
CA GLY A 156 -1.78 -2.37 16.09
C GLY A 156 -2.14 -1.98 14.65
N LEU A 157 -2.26 -2.96 13.75
CA LEU A 157 -2.63 -2.70 12.35
C LEU A 157 -4.08 -2.20 12.24
N ILE A 158 -5.02 -2.81 12.97
CA ILE A 158 -6.43 -2.39 12.93
C ILE A 158 -6.58 -0.94 13.38
N LEU A 159 -5.94 -0.55 14.49
CA LEU A 159 -6.05 0.81 15.02
C LEU A 159 -5.38 1.84 14.11
N ILE A 160 -4.27 1.50 13.45
CA ILE A 160 -3.59 2.41 12.52
C ILE A 160 -4.38 2.54 11.21
N ASP A 161 -4.78 1.44 10.60
CA ASP A 161 -5.43 1.50 9.28
C ASP A 161 -6.89 1.96 9.39
N HIS A 162 -7.68 1.31 10.24
CA HIS A 162 -9.13 1.54 10.34
C HIS A 162 -9.50 2.59 11.39
N GLY A 163 -8.62 2.92 12.33
CA GLY A 163 -8.81 4.00 13.29
C GLY A 163 -8.13 5.30 12.83
N HIS A 164 -6.80 5.30 12.79
CA HIS A 164 -5.97 6.47 12.46
C HIS A 164 -6.15 6.95 11.01
N PHE A 165 -6.44 6.03 10.08
CA PHE A 165 -6.62 6.23 8.64
C PHE A 165 -5.34 6.08 7.81
N GLN A 166 -4.94 4.82 7.61
CA GLN A 166 -3.79 4.42 6.80
C GLN A 166 -4.17 3.25 5.88
N TYR A 167 -3.49 3.12 4.74
CA TYR A 167 -3.78 2.08 3.76
C TYR A 167 -2.85 0.85 3.91
N PRO A 168 -3.39 -0.38 3.95
CA PRO A 168 -2.62 -1.62 4.20
C PRO A 168 -1.92 -2.22 2.97
N LEU A 169 -2.07 -1.62 1.78
CA LEU A 169 -1.65 -2.25 0.51
C LEU A 169 -0.18 -2.63 0.49
N SER A 170 0.69 -1.75 1.00
CA SER A 170 2.15 -2.00 1.05
C SER A 170 2.49 -3.33 1.72
N LEU A 171 1.98 -3.51 2.95
CA LEU A 171 2.26 -4.71 3.74
C LEU A 171 1.60 -5.95 3.12
N GLY A 172 0.39 -5.79 2.56
CA GLY A 172 -0.28 -6.87 1.82
C GLY A 172 0.52 -7.34 0.61
N LEU A 173 1.05 -6.40 -0.19
CA LEU A 173 1.91 -6.69 -1.35
C LEU A 173 3.24 -7.32 -0.93
N ALA A 174 3.85 -6.87 0.17
CA ALA A 174 5.05 -7.49 0.72
C ALA A 174 4.79 -8.94 1.17
N LEU A 175 3.63 -9.21 1.78
CA LEU A 175 3.24 -10.58 2.16
C LEU A 175 2.97 -11.46 0.94
N TRP A 176 2.33 -10.91 -0.11
CA TRP A 176 2.20 -11.59 -1.41
C TRP A 176 3.56 -11.93 -2.00
N ALA A 177 4.55 -11.03 -1.86
CA ALA A 177 5.90 -11.30 -2.30
C ALA A 177 6.50 -12.49 -1.56
N VAL A 178 6.41 -12.53 -0.22
CA VAL A 178 6.85 -13.68 0.60
C VAL A 178 6.16 -14.98 0.16
N LEU A 179 4.85 -14.94 -0.08
CA LEU A 179 4.08 -16.11 -0.52
C LEU A 179 4.54 -16.61 -1.89
N CYS A 180 4.73 -15.73 -2.88
CA CYS A 180 5.25 -16.12 -4.19
C CYS A 180 6.65 -16.74 -4.08
N LEU A 181 7.53 -16.16 -3.25
CA LEU A 181 8.87 -16.70 -3.03
C LEU A 181 8.86 -18.08 -2.35
N SER A 182 7.94 -18.31 -1.42
CA SER A 182 7.80 -19.62 -0.75
C SER A 182 7.32 -20.73 -1.69
N HIS A 183 6.66 -20.35 -2.78
CA HIS A 183 6.23 -21.24 -3.86
C HIS A 183 7.18 -21.28 -5.08
N ASP A 184 8.41 -20.77 -4.95
CA ASP A 184 9.41 -20.69 -6.02
C ASP A 184 8.99 -19.83 -7.24
N TRP A 185 7.98 -18.97 -7.10
CA TRP A 185 7.55 -18.00 -8.11
C TRP A 185 8.37 -16.71 -8.00
N ASP A 186 9.69 -16.85 -8.16
CA ASP A 186 10.69 -15.81 -7.86
C ASP A 186 10.41 -14.48 -8.58
N LEU A 187 9.96 -14.53 -9.84
CA LEU A 187 9.67 -13.32 -10.63
C LEU A 187 8.41 -12.61 -10.12
N LEU A 188 7.33 -13.34 -9.86
CA LEU A 188 6.09 -12.76 -9.34
C LEU A 188 6.30 -12.20 -7.93
N GLY A 189 7.09 -12.88 -7.10
CA GLY A 189 7.49 -12.36 -5.79
C GLY A 189 8.27 -11.05 -5.91
N SER A 190 9.18 -10.97 -6.88
CA SER A 190 9.94 -9.74 -7.16
C SER A 190 9.02 -8.59 -7.62
N VAL A 191 8.06 -8.86 -8.50
CA VAL A 191 7.05 -7.87 -8.93
C VAL A 191 6.25 -7.37 -7.73
N ALA A 192 5.70 -8.28 -6.92
CA ALA A 192 4.90 -7.92 -5.74
C ALA A 192 5.70 -7.06 -4.74
N PHE A 193 6.97 -7.39 -4.51
CA PHE A 193 7.84 -6.59 -3.64
C PHE A 193 8.18 -5.21 -4.23
N CYS A 194 8.40 -5.12 -5.55
CA CYS A 194 8.56 -3.84 -6.23
C CYS A 194 7.30 -2.97 -6.10
N LEU A 195 6.11 -3.56 -6.23
CA LEU A 195 4.84 -2.84 -6.01
C LEU A 195 4.69 -2.39 -4.56
N ALA A 196 5.06 -3.22 -3.58
CA ALA A 196 5.05 -2.85 -2.17
C ALA A 196 5.93 -1.61 -1.90
N LEU A 197 7.17 -1.62 -2.39
CA LEU A 197 8.10 -0.49 -2.32
C LEU A 197 7.58 0.76 -3.02
N ASN A 198 6.93 0.60 -4.19
CA ASN A 198 6.34 1.71 -4.94
C ASN A 198 5.01 2.20 -4.35
N TYR A 199 4.43 1.48 -3.39
CA TYR A 199 3.30 1.96 -2.60
C TYR A 199 3.80 2.78 -1.41
N LYS A 200 4.71 2.23 -0.59
CA LYS A 200 5.28 2.91 0.58
C LYS A 200 6.77 2.58 0.70
N GLN A 201 7.61 3.61 0.67
CA GLN A 201 9.07 3.49 0.66
C GLN A 201 9.63 2.81 1.93
N MET A 202 8.87 2.78 3.02
CA MET A 202 9.25 2.12 4.27
C MET A 202 9.45 0.60 4.10
N GLU A 203 8.94 -0.02 3.03
CA GLU A 203 9.25 -1.44 2.72
C GLU A 203 10.73 -1.67 2.38
N LEU A 204 11.51 -0.59 2.20
CA LEU A 204 12.96 -0.71 2.11
C LEU A 204 13.57 -1.41 3.32
N TYR A 205 12.92 -1.38 4.49
CA TYR A 205 13.35 -2.12 5.67
C TYR A 205 13.42 -3.64 5.43
N HIS A 206 12.62 -4.16 4.50
CA HIS A 206 12.61 -5.58 4.11
C HIS A 206 13.45 -5.86 2.86
N SER A 207 13.99 -4.85 2.19
CA SER A 207 14.68 -5.03 0.90
C SER A 207 15.93 -5.91 0.96
N LEU A 208 16.73 -5.77 2.02
CA LEU A 208 17.96 -6.53 2.18
C LEU A 208 17.71 -8.04 2.34
N PRO A 209 16.78 -8.51 3.21
CA PRO A 209 16.37 -9.91 3.23
C PRO A 209 15.91 -10.46 1.87
N PHE A 210 15.06 -9.73 1.16
CA PHE A 210 14.56 -10.15 -0.17
C PHE A 210 15.71 -10.28 -1.18
N PHE A 211 16.60 -9.28 -1.22
CA PHE A 211 17.77 -9.27 -2.08
C PHE A 211 18.68 -10.46 -1.80
N CYS A 212 19.09 -10.65 -0.54
CA CYS A 212 19.99 -11.74 -0.14
C CYS A 212 19.38 -13.12 -0.41
N TYR A 213 18.08 -13.30 -0.18
CA TYR A 213 17.38 -14.55 -0.48
C TYR A 213 17.41 -14.89 -1.97
N LEU A 214 17.00 -13.95 -2.83
CA LEU A 214 16.97 -14.12 -4.28
C LEU A 214 18.38 -14.30 -4.87
N LEU A 215 19.34 -13.51 -4.39
CA LEU A 215 20.75 -13.64 -4.79
C LEU A 215 21.31 -15.01 -4.37
N GLY A 216 21.01 -15.47 -3.16
CA GLY A 216 21.37 -16.80 -2.67
C GLY A 216 20.82 -17.92 -3.55
N LYS A 217 19.57 -17.81 -4.04
CA LYS A 217 19.01 -18.76 -5.02
C LYS A 217 19.79 -18.74 -6.34
N CYS A 218 20.25 -17.58 -6.79
CA CYS A 218 21.08 -17.47 -8.00
C CYS A 218 22.43 -18.17 -7.79
N PHE A 219 23.11 -17.94 -6.66
CA PHE A 219 24.36 -18.62 -6.32
C PHE A 219 24.19 -20.13 -6.24
N LYS A 220 23.11 -20.62 -5.60
CA LYS A 220 22.81 -22.05 -5.48
C LYS A 220 22.59 -22.73 -6.84
N LYS A 221 22.09 -22.00 -7.84
CA LYS A 221 21.93 -22.48 -9.23
C LYS A 221 23.19 -22.31 -10.11
N GLY A 222 24.27 -21.75 -9.57
CA GLY A 222 25.56 -21.55 -10.23
C GLY A 222 25.60 -20.31 -11.13
N LEU A 223 26.46 -19.34 -10.78
CA LEU A 223 26.61 -18.06 -11.49
C LEU A 223 27.26 -18.14 -12.88
N LYS A 224 27.79 -19.31 -13.29
CA LYS A 224 28.31 -19.52 -14.65
C LYS A 224 27.27 -20.14 -15.60
N GLY A 225 26.05 -20.37 -15.13
CA GLY A 225 25.00 -21.05 -15.91
C GLY A 225 23.59 -20.58 -15.54
N LYS A 226 22.74 -21.49 -15.07
CA LYS A 226 21.33 -21.21 -14.77
C LYS A 226 21.13 -20.12 -13.72
N GLY A 227 22.07 -19.95 -12.79
CA GLY A 227 22.06 -18.87 -11.80
C GLY A 227 22.20 -17.48 -12.42
N LEU A 228 23.06 -17.31 -13.43
CA LEU A 228 23.21 -16.04 -14.15
C LEU A 228 21.95 -15.67 -14.92
N VAL A 229 21.33 -16.65 -15.57
CA VAL A 229 20.06 -16.46 -16.29
C VAL A 229 18.95 -16.05 -15.31
N LEU A 230 18.88 -16.67 -14.13
CA LEU A 230 17.92 -16.27 -13.10
C LEU A 230 18.20 -14.85 -12.61
N LEU A 231 19.45 -14.50 -12.34
CA LEU A 231 19.84 -13.15 -11.91
C LEU A 231 19.45 -12.10 -12.96
N ALA A 232 19.72 -12.36 -14.24
CA ALA A 232 19.33 -11.48 -15.34
C ALA A 232 17.80 -11.31 -15.44
N LYS A 233 17.04 -12.41 -15.28
CA LYS A 233 15.57 -12.36 -15.25
C LYS A 233 15.05 -11.55 -14.06
N LEU A 234 15.62 -11.72 -12.87
CA LEU A 234 15.24 -10.97 -11.68
C LEU A 234 15.56 -9.49 -11.84
N ALA A 235 16.77 -9.15 -12.28
CA ALA A 235 17.16 -7.77 -12.55
C ALA A 235 16.24 -7.11 -13.58
N GLY A 236 15.97 -7.79 -14.71
CA GLY A 236 15.02 -7.32 -15.72
C GLY A 236 13.61 -7.14 -15.16
N THR A 237 13.12 -8.07 -14.33
CA THR A 237 11.80 -7.99 -13.69
C THR A 237 11.69 -6.77 -12.77
N VAL A 238 12.72 -6.50 -11.95
CA VAL A 238 12.77 -5.32 -11.08
C VAL A 238 12.76 -4.05 -11.92
N LEU A 239 13.65 -3.94 -12.92
CA LEU A 239 13.74 -2.77 -13.80
C LEU A 239 12.42 -2.49 -14.52
N VAL A 240 11.78 -3.50 -15.09
CA VAL A 240 10.49 -3.36 -15.78
C VAL A 240 9.38 -2.95 -14.80
N SER A 241 9.33 -3.54 -13.60
CA SER A 241 8.32 -3.21 -12.60
C SER A 241 8.44 -1.76 -12.12
N PHE A 242 9.66 -1.30 -11.86
CA PHE A 242 9.92 0.10 -11.51
C PHE A 242 9.63 1.03 -12.68
N ALA A 243 10.10 0.70 -13.89
CA ALA A 243 9.82 1.51 -15.08
C ALA A 243 8.31 1.66 -15.33
N ALA A 244 7.52 0.59 -15.14
CA ALA A 244 6.07 0.65 -15.28
C ALA A 244 5.41 1.59 -14.24
N CYS A 245 5.85 1.55 -12.99
CA CYS A 245 5.32 2.45 -11.95
C CYS A 245 5.73 3.91 -12.19
N TRP A 246 6.95 4.14 -12.66
CA TRP A 246 7.55 5.46 -12.82
C TRP A 246 7.36 6.07 -14.22
N LEU A 247 6.75 5.35 -15.16
CA LEU A 247 6.67 5.74 -16.57
C LEU A 247 6.26 7.21 -16.82
N PRO A 248 5.18 7.76 -16.22
CA PRO A 248 4.79 9.14 -16.47
C PRO A 248 5.64 10.17 -15.70
N PHE A 249 6.46 9.72 -14.75
CA PHE A 249 7.42 10.56 -14.01
C PHE A 249 8.82 10.53 -14.64
N GLY A 250 9.08 9.63 -15.58
CA GLY A 250 10.38 9.42 -16.21
C GLY A 250 10.67 10.30 -17.43
N THR A 251 9.83 11.30 -17.73
CA THR A 251 9.98 12.10 -18.96
C THR A 251 11.15 13.08 -18.91
N ASP A 252 11.52 13.53 -17.72
CA ASP A 252 12.67 14.39 -17.50
C ASP A 252 13.32 14.06 -16.15
N VAL A 253 14.60 14.41 -16.02
CA VAL A 253 15.40 14.10 -14.82
C VAL A 253 14.91 14.91 -13.61
N GLU A 254 14.39 16.12 -13.84
CA GLU A 254 13.90 16.99 -12.78
C GLU A 254 12.68 16.38 -12.07
N GLN A 255 11.74 15.80 -12.80
CA GLN A 255 10.56 15.11 -12.31
C GLN A 255 10.96 13.90 -11.45
N ILE A 256 11.88 13.07 -11.93
CA ILE A 256 12.39 11.92 -11.16
C ILE A 256 13.04 12.41 -9.86
N MET A 257 13.94 13.38 -9.95
CA MET A 257 14.66 13.90 -8.79
C MET A 257 13.72 14.57 -7.78
N GLN A 258 12.69 15.27 -8.24
CA GLN A 258 11.70 15.88 -7.36
C GLN A 258 10.90 14.83 -6.60
N VAL A 259 10.42 13.79 -7.29
CA VAL A 259 9.72 12.67 -6.64
C VAL A 259 10.65 12.05 -5.60
N LEU A 260 11.89 11.70 -5.95
CA LEU A 260 12.85 11.12 -5.01
C LEU A 260 13.11 11.99 -3.77
N ARG A 261 13.21 13.32 -3.91
CA ARG A 261 13.36 14.26 -2.77
C ARG A 261 12.14 14.28 -1.85
N ARG A 262 10.93 14.08 -2.39
CA ARG A 262 9.71 13.95 -1.57
C ARG A 262 9.66 12.63 -0.81
N LEU A 263 10.08 11.54 -1.46
CA LEU A 263 10.09 10.20 -0.85
C LEU A 263 11.16 10.09 0.26
N PHE A 264 12.32 10.70 0.04
CA PHE A 264 13.46 10.72 0.96
C PHE A 264 13.80 12.18 1.31
N PRO A 265 13.09 12.79 2.28
CA PRO A 265 13.30 14.18 2.66
C PRO A 265 14.57 14.30 3.52
N ILE A 266 15.73 14.20 2.88
CA ILE A 266 17.06 14.35 3.54
C ILE A 266 17.24 15.79 4.05
N ASP A 267 16.62 16.76 3.38
CA ASP A 267 16.76 18.20 3.69
C ASP A 267 15.85 18.67 4.84
N ARG A 268 14.99 17.80 5.40
CA ARG A 268 14.23 18.10 6.61
C ARG A 268 15.08 17.72 7.82
N GLY A 269 16.00 18.62 8.18
CA GLY A 269 16.82 18.50 9.38
C GLY A 269 16.00 18.47 10.67
N LEU A 270 16.59 17.90 11.72
CA LEU A 270 16.23 18.13 13.12
C LEU A 270 16.89 19.41 13.61
#